data_AF-A0A9E3A8S6-F1
#
_entry.id   AF-A0A9E3A8S6-F1
#
_cell.length_a   1.000
_cell.length_b   1.000
_cell.length_c   1.000
_cell.angle_alpha   90.00
_cell.angle_beta   90.00
_cell.angle_gamma   90.00
#
_symmetry.space_group_name_H-M   'P 1'
#
loop_
_entity.id
_entity.type
_entity.pdbx_description
1 polymer ?
#
loop_
_entity_poly.entity_id
_entity_poly.type
_entity_poly.pdbx_seq_one_letter_code
_entity_poly.pdbx_strand_id
1 'polypeptide(L)'
;MESEETLRWPTNLDRPAIEQRIAQARAIAEKNGWQELVPLLSGLEGKPAAEIAKKVMAALDWLQTQPEQRQFALQLQMVALNLKNLKK
;
A
#
# COMPACT_ATOMS: atom_id res chain seq x y z
N MET A 1 -24.13 5.66 -11.82
CA MET A 1 -23.85 5.16 -10.46
C MET A 1 -22.71 4.19 -10.62
N GLU A 2 -21.48 4.70 -10.49
CA GLU A 2 -20.27 3.92 -10.71
C GLU A 2 -20.19 2.89 -9.59
N SER A 3 -20.35 1.63 -9.98
CA SER A 3 -20.39 0.46 -9.14
C SER A 3 -19.29 0.54 -8.11
N GLU A 4 -19.65 0.45 -6.83
CA GLU A 4 -18.73 0.14 -5.75
C GLU A 4 -18.03 -1.16 -6.13
N GLU A 5 -16.89 -1.06 -6.82
CA GLU A 5 -15.94 -2.14 -7.01
C GLU A 5 -15.55 -2.55 -5.60
N THR A 6 -16.30 -3.52 -5.08
CA THR A 6 -15.94 -4.26 -3.89
C THR A 6 -14.63 -4.89 -4.27
N LEU A 7 -13.53 -4.19 -3.98
CA LEU A 7 -12.16 -4.62 -4.20
C LEU A 7 -12.06 -5.98 -3.52
N ARG A 8 -12.28 -7.05 -4.29
CA ARG A 8 -12.02 -8.42 -3.84
C ARG A 8 -10.51 -8.48 -3.70
N TRP A 9 -10.05 -8.26 -2.48
CA TRP A 9 -8.63 -8.31 -2.14
C TRP A 9 -8.15 -9.75 -2.30
N PRO A 10 -7.30 -10.05 -3.30
CA PRO A 10 -6.70 -11.37 -3.40
C PRO A 10 -5.75 -11.55 -2.22
N THR A 11 -5.90 -12.61 -1.44
CA THR A 11 -5.02 -12.96 -0.31
C THR A 11 -3.76 -13.71 -0.73
N ASN A 12 -3.43 -13.69 -2.02
CA ASN A 12 -2.27 -14.36 -2.60
C ASN A 12 -1.66 -13.49 -3.72
N LEU A 13 -1.18 -12.30 -3.36
CA LEU A 13 -0.53 -11.41 -4.32
C LEU A 13 0.94 -11.84 -4.54
N ASP A 14 1.33 -11.99 -5.80
CA ASP A 14 2.73 -12.10 -6.21
C ASP A 14 3.42 -10.73 -6.20
N ARG A 15 4.77 -10.70 -6.27
CA ARG A 15 5.58 -9.47 -6.31
C ARG A 15 5.03 -8.37 -7.25
N PRO A 16 4.76 -8.64 -8.55
CA PRO A 16 4.24 -7.60 -9.45
C PRO A 16 2.87 -7.07 -9.01
N ALA A 17 2.02 -7.92 -8.44
CA ALA A 17 0.72 -7.50 -7.95
C ALA A 17 0.86 -6.65 -6.66
N ILE A 18 1.80 -6.99 -5.78
CA ILE A 18 2.13 -6.18 -4.59
C ILE A 18 2.65 -4.80 -5.01
N GLU A 19 3.59 -4.75 -5.95
CA GLU A 19 4.17 -3.52 -6.48
C GLU A 19 3.09 -2.65 -7.15
N GLN A 20 2.20 -3.25 -7.94
CA GLN A 20 1.06 -2.54 -8.54
C GLN A 20 0.13 -1.95 -7.47
N ARG A 21 -0.14 -2.66 -6.38
CA ARG A 21 -0.96 -2.15 -5.27
C ARG A 21 -0.30 -0.99 -4.54
N ILE A 22 1.02 -1.06 -4.34
CA ILE A 22 1.80 0.04 -3.76
C ILE A 22 1.74 1.27 -4.68
N ALA A 23 1.88 1.07 -5.99
CA ALA A 23 1.76 2.16 -6.96
C ALA A 23 0.34 2.78 -6.97
N GLN A 24 -0.71 1.97 -6.86
CA GLN A 24 -2.09 2.46 -6.69
C GLN A 24 -2.24 3.26 -5.39
N ALA A 25 -1.71 2.74 -4.29
CA ALA A 25 -1.74 3.41 -2.99
C ALA A 25 -1.00 4.77 -3.03
N ARG A 26 0.13 4.83 -3.73
CA ARG A 26 0.85 6.08 -4.02
C ARG A 26 -0.01 7.05 -4.84
N ALA A 27 -0.63 6.60 -5.93
CA ALA A 27 -1.46 7.46 -6.77
C ALA A 27 -2.65 8.05 -6.00
N ILE A 28 -3.26 7.27 -5.10
CA ILE A 28 -4.30 7.75 -4.20
C ILE A 28 -3.73 8.79 -3.23
N ALA A 29 -2.54 8.55 -2.65
CA ALA A 29 -1.88 9.52 -1.78
C ALA A 29 -1.56 10.83 -2.51
N GLU A 30 -1.07 10.77 -3.75
CA GLU A 30 -0.81 11.93 -4.61
C GLU A 30 -2.11 12.69 -4.91
N LYS A 31 -3.19 12.00 -5.27
CA LYS A 31 -4.50 12.60 -5.55
C LYS A 31 -5.11 13.29 -4.33
N ASN A 32 -4.90 12.74 -3.14
CA ASN A 32 -5.41 13.30 -1.89
C ASN A 32 -4.45 14.31 -1.24
N GLY A 33 -3.28 14.58 -1.84
CA GLY A 33 -2.30 15.52 -1.31
C GLY A 33 -1.58 15.04 -0.05
N TRP A 34 -1.49 13.73 0.19
CA TRP A 34 -0.80 13.14 1.35
C TRP A 34 0.72 13.11 1.12
N GLN A 35 1.34 14.30 1.15
CA GLN A 35 2.75 14.50 0.82
C GLN A 35 3.72 13.65 1.66
N GLU A 36 3.36 13.31 2.89
CA GLU A 36 4.15 12.43 3.77
C GLU A 36 4.13 10.96 3.31
N LEU A 37 3.04 10.53 2.67
CA LEU A 37 2.83 9.13 2.30
C LEU A 37 3.41 8.79 0.93
N VAL A 38 3.40 9.76 0.00
CA VAL A 38 3.98 9.62 -1.34
C VAL A 38 5.45 9.15 -1.31
N PRO A 39 6.39 9.75 -0.56
CA PRO A 39 7.79 9.31 -0.51
C PRO A 39 8.00 7.99 0.24
N LEU A 40 7.01 7.54 1.03
CA LEU A 40 7.04 6.23 1.66
C LEU A 40 6.68 5.13 0.66
N LEU A 41 5.79 5.41 -0.30
CA LEU A 41 5.34 4.44 -1.29
C LEU A 41 6.05 4.56 -2.66
N SER A 42 6.87 5.59 -2.84
CA SER A 42 7.61 5.83 -4.08
C SER A 42 8.91 5.01 -4.17
N GLY A 43 9.21 4.50 -5.37
CA GLY A 43 10.47 3.80 -5.65
C GLY A 43 10.62 2.43 -4.97
N LEU A 44 9.50 1.79 -4.63
CA LEU A 44 9.46 0.46 -4.01
C LEU A 44 9.52 -0.70 -5.02
N GLU A 45 9.25 -0.42 -6.29
CA GLU A 45 9.30 -1.40 -7.38
C GLU A 45 10.74 -1.94 -7.53
N GLY A 46 10.88 -3.26 -7.58
CA GLY A 46 12.17 -3.95 -7.67
C GLY A 46 13.02 -3.94 -6.39
N LYS A 47 12.54 -3.34 -5.29
CA LYS A 47 13.27 -3.32 -4.02
C LYS A 47 13.22 -4.66 -3.30
N PRO A 48 14.21 -4.95 -2.43
CA PRO A 48 14.17 -6.11 -1.54
C PRO A 48 12.90 -6.12 -0.67
N ALA A 49 12.39 -7.32 -0.37
CA ALA A 49 11.16 -7.46 0.42
C ALA A 49 11.21 -6.69 1.76
N ALA A 50 12.38 -6.70 2.42
CA ALA A 50 12.60 -6.00 3.68
C ALA A 50 12.49 -4.47 3.55
N GLU A 51 12.99 -3.89 2.46
CA GLU A 51 12.88 -2.46 2.18
C GLU A 51 11.43 -2.06 1.92
N ILE A 52 10.71 -2.87 1.12
CA ILE A 52 9.28 -2.68 0.87
C ILE A 52 8.50 -2.75 2.19
N ALA A 53 8.75 -3.77 3.01
CA ALA A 53 8.08 -3.92 4.29
C ALA A 53 8.34 -2.76 5.25
N LYS A 54 9.60 -2.31 5.37
CA LYS A 54 9.95 -1.16 6.21
C LYS A 54 9.16 0.09 5.83
N LYS A 55 9.07 0.35 4.53
CA LYS A 55 8.39 1.53 3.97
C LYS A 55 6.87 1.44 4.06
N VAL A 56 6.29 0.28 3.78
CA VAL A 56 4.85 0.01 3.95
C VAL A 56 4.44 0.09 5.42
N MET A 57 5.26 -0.41 6.35
CA MET A 57 5.01 -0.27 7.78
C MET A 57 5.08 1.18 8.25
N ALA A 58 6.06 1.97 7.78
CA ALA A 58 6.13 3.40 8.08
C ALA A 58 4.92 4.17 7.55
N ALA A 59 4.43 3.81 6.35
CA ALA A 59 3.20 4.35 5.80
C ALA A 59 1.98 4.00 6.65
N LEU A 60 1.89 2.76 7.16
CA LEU A 60 0.83 2.35 8.09
C LEU A 60 0.91 3.08 9.43
N ASP A 61 2.10 3.34 9.96
CA ASP A 61 2.30 4.09 11.19
C ASP A 61 1.77 5.53 11.07
N TRP A 62 2.13 6.22 9.97
CA TRP A 62 1.59 7.54 9.68
C TRP A 62 0.06 7.52 9.51
N LEU A 63 -0.50 6.48 8.85
CA LEU A 63 -1.95 6.34 8.71
C LEU A 63 -2.67 6.09 10.04
N GLN A 64 -2.00 5.56 11.07
CA GLN A 64 -2.59 5.43 12.40
C GLN A 64 -2.84 6.80 13.05
N THR A 65 -2.06 7.82 12.69
CA THR A 65 -2.29 9.20 13.17
C THR A 65 -3.39 9.92 12.39
N GLN A 66 -3.93 9.31 11.33
CA GLN A 66 -4.92 9.90 10.43
C GLN A 66 -6.23 9.11 10.44
N PRO A 67 -7.12 9.33 11.42
CA PRO A 67 -8.36 8.55 11.58
C PRO A 67 -9.31 8.65 10.38
N GLU A 68 -9.28 9.77 9.66
CA GLU A 68 -10.07 9.99 8.43
C GLU A 68 -9.61 9.09 7.26
N GLN A 69 -8.38 8.56 7.33
CA GLN A 69 -7.77 7.72 6.30
C GLN A 69 -7.81 6.23 6.68
N ARG A 70 -8.62 5.85 7.68
CA ARG A 70 -8.74 4.47 8.16
C ARG A 70 -9.07 3.47 7.05
N GLN A 71 -9.93 3.83 6.10
CA GLN A 71 -10.25 2.95 4.97
C GLN A 71 -9.01 2.67 4.11
N PHE A 72 -8.18 3.67 3.86
CA PHE A 72 -6.91 3.51 3.15
C PHE A 72 -5.90 2.69 3.96
N ALA A 73 -5.83 2.90 5.27
CA ALA A 73 -5.01 2.08 6.18
C ALA A 73 -5.34 0.59 6.06
N LEU A 74 -6.62 0.22 6.00
CA LEU A 74 -7.04 -1.18 5.81
C LEU A 74 -6.59 -1.74 4.47
N GLN A 75 -6.67 -0.95 3.39
CA GLN A 75 -6.18 -1.37 2.08
C GLN A 75 -4.67 -1.62 2.09
N LEU A 76 -3.90 -0.73 2.71
CA LEU A 76 -2.46 -0.88 2.83
C LEU A 76 -2.07 -2.03 3.78
N GLN A 77 -2.85 -2.30 4.82
CA GLN A 77 -2.67 -3.49 5.68
C GLN A 77 -2.83 -4.79 4.89
N MET A 78 -3.77 -4.86 3.95
CA MET A 78 -3.91 -6.03 3.08
C MET A 78 -2.67 -6.25 2.20
N VAL A 79 -2.04 -5.17 1.73
CA VAL A 79 -0.74 -5.25 1.03
C VAL A 79 0.33 -5.77 2.00
N ALA A 80 0.39 -5.23 3.22
CA ALA A 80 1.34 -5.65 4.26
C ALA A 80 1.25 -7.16 4.57
N LEU A 81 0.03 -7.71 4.66
CA LEU A 81 -0.20 -9.14 4.89
C LEU A 81 0.31 -10.04 3.75
N ASN A 82 0.38 -9.51 2.53
CA ASN A 82 0.91 -10.21 1.36
C ASN A 82 2.43 -10.03 1.20
N LEU A 83 3.09 -9.13 1.94
CA LEU A 83 4.55 -8.93 1.82
C LEU A 83 5.35 -10.19 2.15
N LYS A 84 4.81 -11.08 2.99
CA LYS A 84 5.39 -12.41 3.26
C LYS A 84 5.55 -13.27 2.00
N ASN A 85 4.78 -12.97 0.94
CA ASN A 85 4.85 -13.66 -0.35
C ASN A 85 6.02 -13.16 -1.21
N LEU A 86 6.63 -12.01 -0.87
CA LEU A 86 7.84 -11.52 -1.51
C LEU A 86 9.01 -12.42 -1.09
N LYS A 87 9.23 -13.50 -1.84
CA LYS A 87 10.40 -14.36 -1.67
C LYS A 87 11.63 -13.63 -2.23
N LYS A 88 12.57 -13.28 -1.34
CA LYS A 88 13.82 -12.53 -1.57
C LYS A 88 13.62 -11.06 -1.97
#